data_AF-A0A370E126-F1
#
_entry.id   AF-A0A370E126-F1
#
_cell.length_a   1.000
_cell.length_b   1.000
_cell.length_c   1.000
_cell.angle_alpha   90.00
_cell.angle_beta   90.00
_cell.angle_gamma   90.00
#
_symmetry.space_group_name_H-M   'P 1'
#
loop_
_entity.id
_entity.type
_entity.pdbx_description
1 polymer ?
#
loop_
_entity_poly.entity_id
_entity_poly.type
_entity_poly.pdbx_seq_one_letter_code
_entity_poly.pdbx_strand_id
1 'polypeptide(L)'
;MPVVAEDGSFLGVFGVNCLLKLVLPKAAIMEKGLTSLSFVYETLGDLHQRLKGMEHEPISICMKQDVEIVTPDTSLVETLLVLYRNRTSIPVVDPENNMLLGMISYWDVGEKILSAEG
;
A
#
# COMPACT_ATOMS: atom_id res chain seq x y z
N MET A 1 1.07 5.44 0.17
CA MET A 1 1.43 6.49 -0.79
C MET A 1 1.34 5.90 -2.18
N PRO A 2 0.63 6.53 -3.12
CA PRO A 2 0.64 6.09 -4.52
C PRO A 2 2.00 6.39 -5.15
N VAL A 3 2.39 5.58 -6.13
CA VAL A 3 3.60 5.73 -6.95
C VAL A 3 3.15 5.99 -8.37
N VAL A 4 3.75 6.99 -9.01
CA VAL A 4 3.45 7.39 -10.39
C VAL A 4 4.73 7.43 -11.23
N ALA A 5 4.56 7.25 -12.54
CA ALA A 5 5.61 7.54 -13.52
C ALA A 5 5.79 9.06 -13.67
N GLU A 6 6.81 9.46 -14.44
CA GLU A 6 7.11 10.87 -14.70
C GLU A 6 5.96 11.60 -15.41
N ASP A 7 5.19 10.90 -16.23
CA ASP A 7 3.99 11.42 -16.90
C ASP A 7 2.73 11.46 -16.02
N GLY A 8 2.82 10.97 -14.77
CA GLY A 8 1.71 10.89 -13.82
C GLY A 8 0.88 9.60 -13.87
N SER A 9 1.22 8.67 -14.75
CA SER A 9 0.58 7.35 -14.83
C SER A 9 0.76 6.59 -13.52
N PHE A 10 -0.31 5.98 -13.02
CA PHE A 10 -0.29 5.19 -11.80
C PHE A 10 0.51 3.89 -11.97
N LEU A 11 1.44 3.63 -11.03
CA LEU A 11 2.32 2.44 -11.03
C LEU A 11 2.05 1.47 -9.87
N GLY A 12 1.44 1.94 -8.77
CA GLY A 12 1.18 1.12 -7.58
C GLY A 12 1.19 1.91 -6.29
N VAL A 13 1.35 1.21 -5.16
CA VAL A 13 1.44 1.84 -3.84
C VAL A 13 2.69 1.42 -3.08
N PHE A 14 3.23 2.39 -2.34
CA PHE A 14 4.33 2.25 -1.41
C PHE A 14 3.89 2.69 -0.01
N GLY A 15 4.36 2.01 1.03
CA GLY A 15 4.02 2.34 2.41
C GLY A 15 4.84 1.55 3.43
N VAL A 16 4.57 1.75 4.71
CA VAL A 16 5.37 1.15 5.79
C VAL A 16 5.46 -0.38 5.72
N ASN A 17 4.41 -1.07 5.27
CA ASN A 17 4.42 -2.53 5.07
C ASN A 17 5.52 -2.99 4.08
N CYS A 18 5.85 -2.15 3.10
CA CYS A 18 6.95 -2.36 2.15
C CYS A 18 8.28 -2.43 2.91
N LEU A 19 8.54 -1.41 3.74
CA LEU A 19 9.76 -1.30 4.54
C LEU A 19 9.86 -2.42 5.57
N LEU A 20 8.73 -2.76 6.21
CA LEU A 20 8.68 -3.87 7.17
C LEU A 20 8.94 -5.22 6.50
N LYS A 21 8.39 -5.47 5.30
CA LYS A 21 8.68 -6.69 4.53
C LYS A 21 10.16 -6.82 4.22
N LEU A 22 10.82 -5.70 3.91
CA LEU A 22 12.23 -5.69 3.56
C LEU A 22 13.17 -6.00 4.74
N VAL A 23 12.74 -5.73 5.98
CA VAL A 23 13.52 -6.13 7.17
C VAL A 23 13.26 -7.57 7.60
N LEU A 24 12.31 -8.29 7.00
CA LEU A 24 12.06 -9.70 7.33
C LEU A 24 13.08 -10.62 6.64
N PRO A 25 13.41 -11.77 7.26
CA PRO A 25 14.18 -12.81 6.59
C PRO A 25 13.51 -13.29 5.30
N LYS A 26 14.28 -13.49 4.23
CA LYS A 26 13.76 -13.98 2.93
C LYS A 26 12.93 -15.27 3.08
N ALA A 27 13.35 -16.16 3.98
CA ALA A 27 12.65 -17.41 4.26
C ALA A 27 11.20 -17.23 4.75
N ALA A 28 10.84 -16.08 5.32
CA ALA A 28 9.48 -15.80 5.80
C ALA A 28 8.55 -15.23 4.72
N ILE A 29 9.11 -14.69 3.64
CA ILE A 29 8.35 -13.96 2.60
C ILE A 29 8.25 -14.71 1.27
N MET A 30 8.99 -15.80 1.12
CA MET A 30 8.94 -16.65 -0.08
C MET A 30 7.71 -17.54 -0.10
N GLU A 31 7.31 -17.97 -1.29
CA GLU A 31 6.22 -18.93 -1.47
C GLU A 31 6.56 -20.24 -0.72
N LYS A 32 5.63 -20.73 0.10
CA LYS A 32 5.84 -21.88 1.01
C LYS A 32 7.01 -21.68 1.99
N GLY A 33 7.30 -20.43 2.35
CA GLY A 33 8.29 -20.07 3.35
C GLY A 33 7.90 -20.44 4.79
N LEU A 34 8.75 -20.03 5.74
CA LEU A 34 8.53 -20.19 7.16
C LEU A 34 7.29 -19.42 7.61
N THR A 35 6.38 -20.10 8.30
CA THR A 35 5.17 -19.51 8.89
C THR A 35 5.37 -19.04 10.34
N SER A 36 6.52 -19.36 10.94
CA SER A 36 6.91 -18.92 12.28
C SER A 36 8.38 -18.53 12.30
N LEU A 37 8.68 -17.44 13.00
CA LEU A 37 10.04 -16.93 13.26
C LEU A 37 10.35 -16.90 14.77
N SER A 38 9.67 -17.71 15.59
CA SER A 38 9.81 -17.67 17.05
C SER A 38 11.22 -17.97 17.59
N PHE A 39 12.10 -18.50 16.73
CA PHE A 39 13.50 -18.81 17.02
C PHE A 39 14.48 -17.74 16.52
N VAL A 40 14.00 -16.72 15.80
CA VAL A 40 14.81 -15.61 15.31
C VAL A 40 14.78 -14.51 16.36
N TYR A 41 15.94 -14.22 16.94
CA TYR A 41 16.12 -13.16 17.92
C TYR A 41 16.96 -12.05 17.30
N GLU A 42 16.31 -10.95 16.96
CA GLU A 42 16.94 -9.74 16.41
C GLU A 42 16.55 -8.53 17.27
N THR A 43 17.45 -7.58 17.39
CA THR A 43 17.20 -6.30 18.05
C THR A 43 16.64 -5.28 17.06
N LEU A 44 16.07 -4.17 17.57
CA LEU A 44 15.71 -3.04 16.72
C LEU A 44 16.91 -2.48 15.95
N GLY A 45 18.13 -2.57 16.51
CA GLY A 45 19.36 -2.17 15.84
C GLY A 45 19.67 -3.02 14.61
N ASP A 46 19.48 -4.34 14.71
CA ASP A 46 19.69 -5.26 13.59
C ASP A 46 18.69 -4.98 12.44
N LEU A 47 17.42 -4.79 12.79
CA LEU A 47 16.38 -4.44 11.82
C LEU A 47 16.64 -3.08 11.17
N HIS A 48 17.10 -2.09 11.95
CA HIS A 48 17.47 -0.78 11.45
C HIS A 48 18.67 -0.85 10.50
N GLN A 49 19.69 -1.66 10.82
CA GLN A 49 20.86 -1.85 9.95
C GLN A 49 20.47 -2.51 8.61
N ARG A 50 19.56 -3.49 8.64
CA ARG A 50 19.00 -4.10 7.42
C ARG A 50 18.23 -3.08 6.60
N LEU A 51 17.43 -2.22 7.24
CA LEU A 51 16.72 -1.15 6.56
C LEU A 51 17.68 -0.15 5.89
N LYS A 52 18.71 0.29 6.62
CA LYS A 52 19.76 1.18 6.09
C LYS A 52 20.47 0.61 4.87
N GLY A 53 20.65 -0.71 4.81
CA GLY A 53 21.23 -1.40 3.66
C GLY A 53 20.46 -1.20 2.34
N MET A 54 19.22 -0.70 2.38
CA MET A 54 18.37 -0.51 1.21
C MET A 54 18.08 0.97 0.91
N GLU A 55 18.78 1.89 1.57
CA GLU A 55 18.57 3.33 1.43
C GLU A 55 18.72 3.83 -0.02
N HIS A 56 19.58 3.16 -0.81
CA HIS A 56 19.84 3.50 -2.21
C HIS A 56 19.07 2.64 -3.21
N GLU A 57 18.25 1.71 -2.75
CA GLU A 57 17.41 0.90 -3.62
C GLU A 57 16.15 1.66 -4.02
N PRO A 58 15.69 1.54 -5.27
CA PRO A 58 14.48 2.21 -5.71
C PRO A 58 13.26 1.60 -5.02
N ILE A 59 12.23 2.40 -4.72
CA ILE A 59 11.00 1.91 -4.08
C ILE A 59 10.28 0.80 -4.88
N SER A 60 10.59 0.68 -6.17
CA SER A 60 10.10 -0.37 -7.06
C SER A 60 10.45 -1.78 -6.58
N ILE A 61 11.49 -1.97 -5.75
CA ILE A 61 11.85 -3.30 -5.21
C ILE A 61 10.80 -3.89 -4.29
N CYS A 62 9.93 -3.05 -3.70
CA CYS A 62 8.93 -3.51 -2.74
C CYS A 62 7.51 -2.96 -2.99
N MET A 63 7.35 -1.94 -3.87
CA MET A 63 6.02 -1.37 -4.14
C MET A 63 5.03 -2.45 -4.58
N LYS A 64 3.77 -2.29 -4.18
CA LYS A 64 2.70 -3.22 -4.56
C LYS A 64 2.00 -2.68 -5.80
N GLN A 65 2.12 -3.41 -6.90
CA GLN A 65 1.50 -3.06 -8.19
C GLN A 65 0.10 -3.65 -8.33
N ASP A 66 -0.11 -4.87 -7.81
CA ASP A 66 -1.40 -5.54 -7.79
C ASP A 66 -2.26 -5.01 -6.63
N VAL A 67 -2.77 -3.79 -6.81
CA VAL A 67 -3.70 -3.15 -5.87
C VAL A 67 -5.04 -2.94 -6.54
N GLU A 68 -6.10 -3.11 -5.77
CA GLU A 68 -7.41 -2.64 -6.21
C GLU A 68 -7.39 -1.12 -6.33
N ILE A 69 -7.97 -0.64 -7.42
CA ILE A 69 -8.14 0.78 -7.76
C ILE A 69 -9.63 1.05 -7.93
N VAL A 70 -10.03 2.32 -7.81
CA VAL A 70 -11.37 2.76 -8.20
C VAL A 70 -11.27 3.88 -9.24
N THR A 71 -12.35 4.13 -9.97
CA THR A 71 -12.47 5.24 -10.93
C THR A 71 -13.38 6.34 -10.35
N PRO A 72 -13.37 7.56 -10.92
CA PRO A 72 -14.31 8.62 -10.53
C PRO A 72 -15.79 8.21 -10.61
N ASP A 73 -16.12 7.31 -11.54
CA ASP A 73 -17.48 6.81 -11.75
C ASP A 73 -17.85 5.63 -10.84
N THR A 74 -16.89 5.10 -10.06
CA THR A 74 -17.16 4.03 -9.11
C THR A 74 -18.09 4.55 -8.01
N SER A 75 -19.23 3.87 -7.80
CA SER A 75 -20.21 4.32 -6.81
C SER A 75 -19.61 4.40 -5.41
N LEU A 76 -20.15 5.30 -4.57
CA LEU A 76 -19.70 5.45 -3.19
C LEU A 76 -19.81 4.14 -2.39
N VAL A 77 -20.87 3.36 -2.60
CA VAL A 77 -21.10 2.09 -1.90
C VAL A 77 -20.10 1.02 -2.32
N GLU A 78 -19.78 0.94 -3.61
CA GLU A 78 -18.74 0.02 -4.10
C GLU A 78 -17.35 0.43 -3.58
N THR A 79 -17.05 1.73 -3.59
CA THR A 79 -15.81 2.28 -3.01
C THR A 79 -15.69 1.90 -1.52
N LEU A 80 -16.77 1.98 -0.75
CA LEU A 80 -16.83 1.55 0.64
C LEU A 80 -16.58 0.04 0.81
N LEU A 81 -17.11 -0.80 -0.08
CA LEU A 81 -16.88 -2.23 -0.06
C LEU A 81 -15.39 -2.57 -0.29
N VAL A 82 -14.76 -1.91 -1.27
CA VAL A 82 -13.33 -2.03 -1.55
C VAL A 82 -12.51 -1.59 -0.32
N LEU A 83 -12.85 -0.46 0.30
CA LEU A 83 -12.17 0.03 1.51
C LEU A 83 -12.25 -0.98 2.65
N TYR A 84 -13.44 -1.54 2.86
CA TYR A 84 -13.70 -2.53 3.91
C TYR A 84 -12.88 -3.81 3.71
N ARG A 85 -12.80 -4.32 2.48
CA ARG A 85 -12.05 -5.55 2.16
C ARG A 85 -10.54 -5.35 2.30
N ASN A 86 -10.03 -4.23 1.78
CA ASN A 86 -8.59 -4.01 1.67
C ASN A 86 -7.96 -3.38 2.92
N ARG A 87 -8.77 -2.78 3.81
CA ARG A 87 -8.32 -2.12 5.05
C ARG A 87 -7.22 -1.09 4.82
N THR A 88 -7.19 -0.48 3.63
CA THR A 88 -6.17 0.48 3.20
C THR A 88 -6.79 1.54 2.31
N SER A 89 -6.15 2.71 2.21
CA SER A 89 -6.57 3.74 1.26
C SER A 89 -6.43 3.25 -0.16
N ILE A 90 -7.40 3.61 -1.01
CA ILE A 90 -7.49 3.15 -2.40
C ILE A 90 -7.11 4.31 -3.33
N PRO A 91 -6.28 4.07 -4.35
CA PRO A 91 -6.04 5.04 -5.42
C PRO A 91 -7.27 5.20 -6.32
N VAL A 92 -7.58 6.45 -6.66
CA VAL A 92 -8.55 6.79 -7.71
C VAL A 92 -7.76 7.03 -8.99
N VAL A 93 -8.05 6.26 -10.03
CA VAL A 93 -7.32 6.26 -11.30
C VAL A 93 -8.29 6.54 -12.44
N ASP A 94 -7.89 7.41 -13.35
CA ASP A 94 -8.60 7.65 -14.60
C ASP A 94 -8.44 6.41 -15.53
N PRO A 95 -9.55 5.76 -15.93
CA PRO A 95 -9.47 4.56 -16.74
C PRO A 95 -9.03 4.80 -18.19
N GLU A 96 -9.12 6.03 -18.70
CA GLU A 96 -8.80 6.33 -20.11
C GLU A 96 -7.30 6.53 -20.33
N ASN A 97 -6.62 7.14 -19.36
CA ASN A 97 -5.21 7.55 -19.49
C ASN A 97 -4.31 7.01 -18.36
N ASN A 98 -4.85 6.20 -17.44
CA ASN A 98 -4.15 5.63 -16.29
C ASN A 98 -3.57 6.67 -15.31
N MET A 99 -4.05 7.91 -15.33
CA MET A 99 -3.57 8.95 -14.43
C MET A 99 -4.08 8.76 -13.01
N LEU A 100 -3.21 8.94 -12.02
CA LEU A 100 -3.63 9.03 -10.63
C LEU A 100 -4.38 10.34 -10.39
N LEU A 101 -5.66 10.24 -9.98
CA LEU A 101 -6.51 11.39 -9.67
C LEU A 101 -6.54 11.72 -8.17
N GLY A 102 -6.27 10.74 -7.32
CA GLY A 102 -6.26 10.95 -5.87
C GLY A 102 -6.24 9.64 -5.07
N MET A 103 -6.50 9.77 -3.77
CA MET A 103 -6.62 8.64 -2.84
C MET A 103 -7.88 8.82 -2.00
N ILE A 104 -8.55 7.72 -1.67
CA ILE A 104 -9.67 7.70 -0.73
C ILE A 104 -9.31 6.81 0.44
N SER A 105 -9.45 7.31 1.67
CA SER A 105 -9.31 6.49 2.88
C SER A 105 -10.66 6.27 3.59
N TYR A 106 -10.73 5.22 4.41
CA TYR A 106 -11.89 4.97 5.27
C TYR A 106 -12.12 6.11 6.28
N TRP A 107 -11.07 6.82 6.68
CA TRP A 107 -11.18 7.99 7.55
C TRP A 107 -11.86 9.15 6.83
N ASP A 108 -11.41 9.48 5.61
CA ASP A 108 -11.98 10.60 4.83
C ASP A 108 -13.47 10.39 4.53
N VAL A 109 -13.84 9.15 4.17
CA VAL A 109 -15.24 8.81 3.89
C VAL A 109 -16.06 8.78 5.18
N GLY A 110 -15.50 8.22 6.26
CA GLY A 110 -16.15 8.16 7.57
C GLY A 110 -16.44 9.56 8.13
N GLU A 111 -15.46 10.46 8.08
CA GLU A 111 -15.62 11.86 8.50
C GLU A 111 -16.75 12.55 7.72
N LYS A 112 -16.76 12.40 6.39
CA LYS A 112 -17.81 12.98 5.54
C LYS A 112 -19.20 12.45 5.88
N ILE A 113 -19.35 11.13 6.09
CA ILE A 113 -20.62 10.52 6.50
C ILE A 113 -21.07 11.03 7.86
N LEU A 114 -20.17 11.12 8.84
CA LEU A 114 -20.49 11.58 10.19
C LEU A 114 -20.84 13.08 10.22
N SER A 115 -20.30 13.87 9.29
CA SER A 115 -20.63 15.28 9.13
C SER A 115 -21.86 15.54 8.24
N ALA A 116 -22.40 14.51 7.58
CA ALA A 116 -23.53 14.68 6.68
C ALA A 116 -24.80 14.96 7.52
N GLU A 117 -25.32 16.17 7.43
CA GLU A 117 -26.67 16.46 7.90
C GLU A 117 -27.68 15.74 7.00
N GLY A 118 -28.73 15.19 7.61
CA GLY A 118 -29.85 14.54 6.91
C GLY A 118 -30.86 15.54 6.36
#